data_AF-Q9RIG5-F1
#
_entry.id   AF-Q9RIG5-F1
#
_cell.length_a   1.000
_cell.length_b   1.000
_cell.length_c   1.000
_cell.angle_alpha   90.00
_cell.angle_beta   90.00
_cell.angle_gamma   90.00
#
_symmetry.space_group_name_H-M   'P 1'
#
loop_
_entity.id
_entity.type
_entity.pdbx_description
1 polymer ?
#
loop_
_entity_poly.entity_id
_entity_poly.type
_entity_poly.pdbx_seq_one_letter_code
_entity_poly.pdbx_strand_id
1 'polypeptide(L)' 'IFQFPDGVIWDRSNVMFIAIGVIAKEKEHIDVLKDIASIFSDEIIANALSLISSKQDFLRILNRK' A
#
# COMPACT_ATOMS: atom_id res chain seq x y z
N ILE A 1 -0.32 5.72 -6.18
CA ILE A 1 -0.25 5.42 -4.74
C ILE A 1 -0.21 6.74 -4.02
N PHE A 2 -1.10 6.94 -3.07
CA PHE A 2 -1.20 8.12 -2.25
C PHE A 2 -1.08 7.71 -0.79
N GLN A 3 -0.36 8.49 0.00
CA GLN A 3 -0.20 8.27 1.43
C GLN A 3 -0.84 9.41 2.20
N PHE A 4 -1.41 9.07 3.34
CA PHE A 4 -2.07 9.96 4.27
C PHE A 4 -1.52 9.64 5.67
N PRO A 5 -0.36 10.20 6.05
CA PRO A 5 0.28 9.90 7.33
C PRO A 5 -0.62 10.19 8.54
N ASP A 6 -1.46 11.22 8.43
CA ASP A 6 -2.45 11.59 9.46
C ASP A 6 -3.72 10.74 9.41
N GLY A 7 -3.82 9.82 8.45
CA GLY A 7 -4.98 8.97 8.21
C GLY A 7 -6.17 9.69 7.58
N VAL A 8 -7.02 8.92 6.90
CA VAL A 8 -8.32 9.36 6.37
C VAL A 8 -9.38 8.39 6.86
N ILE A 9 -10.47 8.91 7.44
CA ILE A 9 -11.62 8.07 7.82
C ILE A 9 -12.20 7.45 6.55
N TRP A 10 -12.10 6.14 6.43
CA TRP A 10 -12.58 5.39 5.26
C TRP A 10 -14.03 4.94 5.45
N ASP A 11 -14.34 4.45 6.65
CA ASP A 11 -15.70 4.12 7.08
C ASP A 11 -15.85 4.33 8.61
N ARG A 12 -16.92 3.78 9.20
CA ARG A 12 -17.21 3.95 10.64
C ARG A 12 -16.16 3.38 11.58
N SER A 13 -15.34 2.43 11.13
CA SER A 13 -14.41 1.69 11.98
C SER A 13 -12.97 1.69 11.46
N ASN A 14 -12.74 2.14 10.23
CA ASN A 14 -11.45 2.02 9.56
C ASN A 14 -10.85 3.38 9.20
N VAL A 15 -9.55 3.53 9.49
CA VAL A 15 -8.73 4.67 9.06
C VAL A 15 -7.75 4.18 8.00
N MET A 16 -7.75 4.83 6.84
CA MET A 16 -6.86 4.54 5.73
C MET A 16 -5.63 5.43 5.78
N PHE A 17 -4.44 4.83 5.72
CA PHE A 17 -3.16 5.55 5.64
C PHE A 17 -2.57 5.52 4.22
N ILE A 18 -2.95 4.56 3.38
CA ILE A 18 -2.41 4.40 2.02
C ILE A 18 -3.53 4.02 1.06
N ALA A 19 -3.61 4.73 -0.07
CA ALA A 19 -4.50 4.41 -1.19
C ALA A 19 -3.69 3.99 -2.42
N ILE A 20 -3.96 2.79 -2.95
CA ILE A 20 -3.30 2.26 -4.14
C ILE A 20 -4.33 2.08 -5.25
N GLY A 21 -4.29 2.97 -6.25
CA GLY A 21 -5.00 2.75 -7.50
C GLY A 21 -4.22 1.78 -8.38
N VAL A 22 -4.86 0.67 -8.76
CA VAL A 22 -4.31 -0.30 -9.71
C VAL A 22 -5.08 -0.19 -11.02
N ILE A 23 -4.36 0.03 -12.13
CA ILE A 23 -4.92 0.04 -13.47
C ILE A 23 -4.12 -0.98 -14.28
N ALA A 24 -4.73 -2.10 -14.62
CA ALA A 24 -4.11 -3.12 -15.47
C ALA A 24 -5.02 -3.46 -16.66
N LYS A 25 -4.42 -3.80 -17.80
CA LYS A 25 -5.13 -4.41 -18.93
C LYS A 25 -5.18 -5.93 -18.68
N GLU A 26 -6.39 -6.49 -18.68
CA GLU A 26 -6.66 -7.92 -18.43
C GLU A 26 -6.23 -8.46 -17.04
N LYS A 27 -6.41 -9.77 -16.81
CA LYS A 27 -6.41 -10.50 -15.52
C LYS A 27 -5.15 -10.37 -14.64
N GLU A 28 -4.12 -9.67 -15.11
CA GLU A 28 -2.85 -9.43 -14.40
C GLU A 28 -3.01 -8.51 -13.16
N HIS A 29 -4.12 -7.78 -13.02
CA HIS A 29 -4.38 -6.98 -11.81
C HIS A 29 -4.47 -7.82 -10.54
N ILE A 30 -4.91 -9.09 -10.63
CA ILE A 30 -5.08 -9.95 -9.46
C ILE A 30 -3.74 -10.29 -8.82
N ASP A 31 -2.71 -10.54 -9.61
CA ASP A 31 -1.39 -10.92 -9.09
C ASP A 31 -0.71 -9.71 -8.43
N VAL A 32 -0.80 -8.53 -9.06
CA VAL A 32 -0.32 -7.27 -8.47
C VAL A 32 -1.05 -6.95 -7.15
N LEU A 33 -2.37 -7.17 -7.10
CA LEU A 33 -3.15 -6.97 -5.87
C LEU A 33 -2.76 -7.98 -4.77
N LYS A 34 -2.44 -9.22 -5.13
CA LYS A 34 -1.98 -10.25 -4.18
C LYS A 34 -0.63 -9.90 -3.56
N ASP A 35 0.33 -9.49 -4.38
CA ASP A 35 1.66 -9.12 -3.91
C ASP A 35 1.56 -7.92 -2.94
N ILE A 36 0.74 -6.93 -3.30
CA ILE A 36 0.41 -5.80 -2.43
C ILE A 36 -0.23 -6.32 -1.11
N ALA A 37 -1.29 -7.12 -1.17
CA ALA A 37 -1.97 -7.61 0.03
C ALA A 37 -1.06 -8.42 0.96
N SER A 38 -0.12 -9.20 0.41
CA SER A 38 0.87 -9.93 1.19
C SER A 38 1.81 -9.00 1.95
N ILE A 39 2.28 -7.92 1.31
CA ILE A 39 3.14 -6.91 1.93
C ILE A 39 2.40 -6.18 3.06
N PHE A 40 1.11 -5.88 2.86
CA PHE A 40 0.28 -5.21 3.87
C PHE A 40 -0.24 -6.12 4.99
N SER A 41 -0.09 -7.45 4.86
CA SER A 41 -0.41 -8.40 5.94
C SER A 41 0.64 -8.38 7.07
N ASP A 42 1.81 -7.79 6.81
CA ASP A 42 2.86 -7.57 7.79
C ASP A 42 2.71 -6.16 8.41
N GLU A 43 2.28 -6.10 9.68
CA GLU A 43 2.10 -4.84 10.42
C GLU A 43 3.38 -3.99 10.47
N ILE A 44 4.56 -4.62 10.45
CA ILE A 44 5.85 -3.91 10.46
C ILE A 44 6.04 -3.19 9.14
N ILE A 45 5.71 -3.85 8.02
CA ILE A 45 5.82 -3.25 6.70
C ILE A 45 4.74 -2.19 6.49
N ALA A 46 3.52 -2.41 6.95
CA ALA A 46 2.45 -1.42 6.90
C ALA A 46 2.81 -0.12 7.65
N ASN A 47 3.38 -0.25 8.85
CA ASN A 47 3.88 0.90 9.63
C ASN A 47 5.10 1.55 9.00
N ALA A 48 6.02 0.77 8.43
CA ALA A 48 7.14 1.34 7.69
C ALA A 48 6.61 2.17 6.52
N LEU A 49 5.69 1.61 5.71
CA LEU A 49 5.11 2.24 4.53
C LEU A 49 4.32 3.52 4.83
N SER A 50 3.67 3.63 6.00
CA SER A 50 2.93 4.85 6.38
C SER A 50 3.84 6.04 6.73
N LEU A 51 5.10 5.77 7.09
CA LEU A 51 6.08 6.79 7.50
C LEU A 51 6.96 7.29 6.35
N ILE A 52 6.90 6.68 5.16
CA ILE A 52 7.85 6.93 4.07
C ILE A 52 7.33 7.96 3.08
N SER A 53 7.86 9.17 3.14
CA SER A 53 7.45 10.27 2.25
C SER A 53 8.04 10.18 0.83
N SER A 54 8.92 9.20 0.55
CA SER A 54 9.70 9.09 -0.69
C SER A 54 9.19 7.97 -1.59
N LYS A 55 8.89 8.33 -2.86
CA LYS A 55 8.49 7.36 -3.90
C LYS A 55 9.51 6.25 -4.11
N GLN A 56 10.81 6.57 -4.00
CA GLN A 56 11.88 5.58 -4.22
C GLN A 56 11.98 4.58 -3.07
N ASP A 57 11.78 5.03 -1.84
CA ASP A 57 11.83 4.16 -0.67
C ASP A 57 10.58 3.27 -0.59
N PHE A 58 9.42 3.77 -1.01
CA PHE A 58 8.23 2.94 -1.23
C PHE A 58 8.50 1.81 -2.23
N LEU A 59 9.09 2.12 -3.38
CA LEU A 59 9.42 1.11 -4.40
C LEU A 59 10.48 0.11 -3.92
N ARG A 60 11.41 0.51 -3.05
CA ARG A 60 12.39 -0.41 -2.44
C ARG A 60 11.72 -1.44 -1.55
N ILE A 61 10.77 -1.01 -0.72
CA ILE A 61 10.05 -1.93 0.16
C ILE A 61 9.14 -2.84 -0.65
N LEU A 62 8.47 -2.31 -1.67
CA LEU A 62 7.57 -3.10 -2.52
C LEU A 62 8.33 -4.18 -3.32
N ASN A 63 9.55 -3.89 -3.77
CA ASN A 63 10.38 -4.84 -4.53
C ASN A 63 11.27 -5.73 -3.66
N ARG A 64 11.10 -5.69 -2.33
CA ARG A 64 11.85 -6.52 -1.41
C ARG A 64 11.25 -7.93 -1.45
N LYS A 65 11.80 -8.77 -2.33
CA LYS A 65 11.56 -10.22 -2.36
C LYS A 65 12.13 -10.89 -1.11
#